data_AF-A0A7S3YDP8-F1
#
_entry.id   AF-A0A7S3YDP8-F1
#
_cell.length_a   1.000
_cell.length_b   1.000
_cell.length_c   1.000
_cell.angle_alpha   90.00
_cell.angle_beta   90.00
_cell.angle_gamma   90.00
#
_symmetry.space_group_name_H-M   'P 1'
#
loop_
_entity.id
_entity.type
_entity.pdbx_description
1 polymer ?
#
loop_
_entity_poly.entity_id
_entity_poly.type
_entity_poly.pdbx_seq_one_letter_code
_entity_poly.pdbx_strand_id
1 'polypeptide(L)'
;LSLVEKNLNKQELKSCRHMLMIGGLSDSVFVKNAIQAFLKKRGGSSMKIIRPHNAVKAVLEGAVRFGVAPSITSRISRYTYGKNTCVPYDPDKHENSTAMCTTLNDVKW
;
A
#
# COMPACT_ATOMS: atom_id res chain seq x y z
N LEU A 1 -8.83 -14.34 4.71
CA LEU A 1 -7.57 -14.34 3.94
C LEU A 1 -7.71 -13.76 2.52
N SER A 2 -8.93 -13.55 2.01
CA SER A 2 -9.19 -12.94 0.69
C SER A 2 -8.47 -11.61 0.45
N LEU A 3 -8.35 -10.75 1.47
CA LEU A 3 -7.61 -9.48 1.35
C LEU A 3 -6.11 -9.70 1.10
N VAL A 4 -5.52 -10.69 1.77
CA VAL A 4 -4.10 -11.04 1.59
C VAL A 4 -3.88 -11.54 0.17
N GLU A 5 -4.77 -12.42 -0.31
CA GLU A 5 -4.74 -12.94 -1.67
C GLU A 5 -4.84 -11.83 -2.74
N LYS A 6 -5.81 -10.93 -2.59
CA LYS A 6 -6.01 -9.78 -3.47
C LYS A 6 -4.75 -8.93 -3.58
N ASN A 7 -4.07 -8.66 -2.47
CA ASN A 7 -2.86 -7.84 -2.48
C ASN A 7 -1.67 -8.58 -3.08
N LEU A 8 -1.46 -9.86 -2.74
CA LEU A 8 -0.35 -10.64 -3.30
C LEU A 8 -0.46 -10.85 -4.82
N ASN A 9 -1.64 -10.70 -5.41
CA ASN A 9 -1.85 -10.77 -6.87
C ASN A 9 -1.42 -9.48 -7.60
N LYS A 10 -1.19 -8.36 -6.88
CA LYS A 10 -0.71 -7.12 -7.49
C LYS A 10 0.69 -7.31 -8.07
N GLN A 11 0.92 -6.77 -9.26
CA GLN A 11 2.18 -6.92 -9.99
C GLN A 11 3.39 -6.38 -9.19
N GLU A 12 3.18 -5.30 -8.44
CA GLU A 12 4.17 -4.66 -7.56
C GLU A 12 4.68 -5.60 -6.45
N LEU A 13 3.85 -6.55 -6.01
CA LEU A 13 4.13 -7.42 -4.87
C LEU A 13 4.59 -8.83 -5.29
N LYS A 14 4.71 -9.10 -6.60
CA LYS A 14 5.19 -10.40 -7.12
C LYS A 14 6.65 -10.69 -6.72
N SER A 15 7.46 -9.66 -6.48
CA SER A 15 8.87 -9.78 -6.08
C SER A 15 9.07 -9.86 -4.56
N CYS A 16 8.01 -9.72 -3.75
CA CYS A 16 8.12 -9.71 -2.31
C CYS A 16 8.54 -11.08 -1.74
N ARG A 17 9.64 -11.10 -0.98
CA ARG A 17 10.21 -12.32 -0.37
C ARG A 17 9.92 -12.47 1.12
N HIS A 18 9.48 -11.39 1.77
CA HIS A 18 9.31 -11.34 3.22
C HIS A 18 7.91 -10.85 3.58
N MET A 19 7.33 -11.47 4.61
CA MET A 19 6.06 -11.04 5.21
C MET A 19 6.30 -10.78 6.69
N LEU A 20 6.12 -9.54 7.13
CA LEU A 20 6.19 -9.19 8.55
C LEU A 20 4.82 -9.30 9.19
N MET A 21 4.72 -10.08 10.26
CA MET A 21 3.51 -10.20 11.07
C MET A 21 3.66 -9.35 12.34
N ILE A 22 2.93 -8.24 12.39
CA ILE A 22 2.93 -7.25 13.48
C ILE A 22 1.51 -6.98 13.99
N GLY A 23 1.38 -6.36 15.17
CA GLY A 23 0.10 -6.12 15.86
C GLY A 23 -0.34 -7.30 16.73
N GLY A 24 -1.37 -7.09 17.58
CA GLY A 24 -1.77 -8.09 18.59
C GLY A 24 -2.30 -9.40 18.02
N LEU A 25 -2.92 -9.38 16.84
CA LEU A 25 -3.40 -10.61 16.20
C LEU A 25 -2.25 -11.50 15.71
N SER A 26 -1.06 -10.93 15.49
CA SER A 26 0.11 -11.65 15.00
C SER A 26 0.77 -12.55 16.05
N ASP A 27 0.40 -12.40 17.32
CA ASP A 27 0.82 -13.32 18.39
C ASP A 27 -0.02 -14.59 18.46
N SER A 28 -1.15 -14.63 17.73
CA SER A 28 -1.97 -15.84 17.64
C SER A 28 -1.29 -16.93 16.80
N VAL A 29 -1.05 -18.09 17.43
CA VAL A 29 -0.54 -19.29 16.75
C VAL A 29 -1.49 -19.74 15.63
N PHE A 30 -2.80 -19.61 15.84
CA PHE A 30 -3.81 -19.97 14.84
C PHE A 30 -3.67 -19.13 13.58
N VAL A 31 -3.55 -17.81 13.71
CA VAL A 31 -3.42 -16.89 12.57
C VAL A 31 -2.13 -17.13 11.80
N LYS A 32 -1.03 -17.35 12.51
CA LYS A 32 0.26 -17.73 11.90
C LYS A 32 0.12 -19.02 11.08
N ASN A 33 -0.48 -20.05 11.64
CA ASN A 33 -0.64 -21.34 10.97
C ASN A 33 -1.57 -21.22 9.75
N ALA A 34 -2.65 -20.46 9.85
CA ALA A 34 -3.57 -20.19 8.75
C ALA A 34 -2.87 -19.48 7.58
N ILE A 35 -2.06 -18.45 7.86
CA ILE A 35 -1.28 -17.73 6.84
C ILE A 35 -0.22 -18.64 6.23
N GLN A 36 0.50 -19.43 7.03
CA GLN A 36 1.48 -20.40 6.54
C GLN A 36 0.85 -21.44 5.61
N ALA A 37 -0.29 -22.01 5.99
CA ALA A 37 -1.02 -22.97 5.17
C ALA A 37 -1.49 -22.34 3.86
N PHE A 38 -1.99 -21.11 3.90
CA PHE A 38 -2.40 -20.35 2.72
C PHE A 38 -1.24 -20.11 1.74
N LEU A 39 -0.08 -19.66 2.24
CA LEU A 39 1.10 -19.42 1.40
C LEU A 39 1.63 -20.72 0.78
N LYS A 40 1.66 -21.83 1.54
CA LYS A 40 2.04 -23.15 1.02
C LYS A 40 1.13 -23.61 -0.12
N LYS A 41 -0.20 -23.46 0.03
CA LYS A 41 -1.18 -23.85 -1.00
C LYS A 41 -1.04 -23.06 -2.30
N ARG A 42 -0.59 -21.81 -2.22
CA ARG A 42 -0.46 -20.91 -3.38
C ARG A 42 0.71 -21.27 -4.31
N GLY A 43 1.57 -22.22 -3.94
CA GLY A 43 2.76 -22.57 -4.73
C GLY A 43 3.79 -21.44 -4.86
N GLY A 44 3.60 -20.36 -4.10
CA GLY A 44 4.44 -19.17 -4.13
C GLY A 44 5.76 -19.44 -3.43
N SER A 45 6.84 -19.14 -4.14
CA SER A 45 8.23 -19.06 -3.71
C SER A 45 8.40 -18.71 -2.22
N SER A 46 9.37 -19.33 -1.56
CA SER A 46 9.82 -19.22 -0.16
C SER A 46 9.61 -17.87 0.56
N MET A 47 8.37 -17.42 0.74
CA MET A 47 8.05 -16.18 1.41
C MET A 47 8.32 -16.39 2.90
N LYS A 48 9.35 -15.74 3.42
CA LYS A 48 9.74 -15.88 4.81
C LYS A 48 8.83 -15.02 5.67
N ILE A 49 8.02 -15.68 6.49
CA ILE A 49 7.25 -15.00 7.54
C ILE A 49 8.20 -14.65 8.68
N ILE A 50 8.26 -13.37 9.03
CA ILE A 50 9.06 -12.83 10.11
C ILE A 50 8.10 -12.28 11.17
N ARG A 51 8.20 -12.79 12.39
CA ARG A 51 7.51 -12.25 13.55
C ARG A 51 8.57 -11.67 14.49
N PRO A 52 8.53 -10.37 14.81
CA PRO A 52 9.43 -9.79 15.81
C PRO A 52 9.14 -10.36 17.20
N HIS A 53 10.07 -10.22 18.13
CA HIS A 53 9.94 -10.76 19.50
C HIS A 53 8.67 -10.27 20.20
N ASN A 54 8.32 -9.00 20.01
CA ASN A 54 7.06 -8.42 20.48
C ASN A 54 6.30 -7.77 19.32
N ALA A 55 5.32 -8.48 18.76
CA ALA A 55 4.56 -8.02 17.61
C ALA A 55 3.69 -6.79 17.93
N VAL A 56 3.21 -6.67 19.16
CA VAL A 56 2.40 -5.53 19.62
C VAL A 56 3.24 -4.25 19.69
N LYS A 57 4.48 -4.34 20.19
CA LYS A 57 5.38 -3.18 20.35
C LYS A 57 6.17 -2.81 19.10
N ALA A 58 6.26 -3.71 18.12
CA ALA A 58 7.09 -3.52 16.93
C ALA A 58 6.84 -2.19 16.18
N VAL A 59 5.58 -1.75 16.10
CA VAL A 59 5.23 -0.47 15.45
C VAL A 59 5.75 0.73 16.25
N LEU A 60 5.55 0.71 17.57
CA LEU A 60 6.01 1.77 18.46
C LEU A 60 7.54 1.85 18.47
N GLU A 61 8.22 0.71 18.62
CA GLU A 61 9.68 0.65 18.58
C GLU A 61 10.23 1.15 17.24
N GLY A 62 9.59 0.78 16.12
CA GLY A 62 9.95 1.28 14.81
C GLY A 62 9.76 2.80 14.67
N ALA A 63 8.67 3.34 15.23
CA ALA A 63 8.40 4.78 15.22
C ALA A 63 9.43 5.57 16.04
N VAL A 64 9.77 5.08 17.25
CA VAL A 64 10.81 5.70 18.10
C VAL A 64 12.17 5.66 17.39
N ARG A 65 12.56 4.51 16.84
CA ARG A 65 13.82 4.38 16.10
C ARG A 65 13.87 5.32 14.90
N PHE A 66 12.76 5.45 14.16
CA PHE A 66 12.66 6.40 13.05
C PHE A 66 12.79 7.86 13.50
N GLY A 67 12.25 8.22 14.67
CA GLY A 67 12.39 9.56 15.23
C GLY A 67 13.81 9.88 15.69
N VAL A 68 14.56 8.90 16.19
CA VAL A 68 15.96 9.06 16.61
C VAL A 68 16.92 9.06 15.42
N ALA A 69 16.74 8.11 14.50
CA ALA A 69 17.57 7.93 13.33
C ALA A 69 16.68 7.66 12.10
N PRO A 70 16.32 8.72 11.34
CA PRO A 70 15.48 8.58 10.17
C PRO A 70 16.15 7.71 9.09
N SER A 71 15.49 6.60 8.74
CA SER A 71 15.98 5.64 7.74
C SER A 71 15.03 5.42 6.56
N ILE A 72 13.84 6.03 6.61
CA ILE A 72 12.82 5.93 5.55
C ILE A 72 13.01 7.07 4.55
N THR A 73 13.23 6.74 3.28
CA THR A 73 13.47 7.72 2.21
C THR A 73 12.19 8.22 1.54
N SER A 74 11.13 7.42 1.51
CA SER A 74 9.87 7.79 0.87
C SER A 74 8.65 7.10 1.51
N ARG A 75 7.46 7.67 1.26
CA ARG A 75 6.16 7.09 1.62
C ARG A 75 5.19 7.25 0.46
N ILE A 76 4.35 6.25 0.23
CA ILE A 76 3.31 6.29 -0.79
C ILE A 76 1.98 6.60 -0.12
N SER A 77 1.26 7.62 -0.61
CA SER A 77 -0.09 7.91 -0.12
C SER A 77 -1.04 6.77 -0.50
N ARG A 78 -1.93 6.40 0.42
CA ARG A 78 -2.95 5.36 0.16
C ARG A 78 -3.99 5.80 -0.87
N TYR A 79 -4.23 7.11 -0.94
CA TYR A 79 -5.18 7.71 -1.86
C TYR A 79 -4.49 8.82 -2.63
N THR A 80 -4.85 8.97 -3.90
CA THR A 80 -4.48 10.15 -4.66
C THR A 80 -5.15 11.35 -4.00
N TYR A 81 -4.37 12.39 -3.76
CA TYR A 81 -4.89 13.66 -3.33
C TYR A 81 -4.91 14.59 -4.55
N GLY A 82 -5.99 15.34 -4.66
CA GLY A 82 -6.20 16.32 -5.72
C GLY A 82 -7.34 17.24 -5.29
N LYS A 83 -7.27 18.50 -5.68
CA LYS A 83 -8.38 19.44 -5.51
C LYS A 83 -9.16 19.46 -6.81
N ASN A 84 -10.49 19.37 -6.75
CA ASN A 84 -11.34 19.62 -7.91
C ASN A 84 -11.26 21.12 -8.26
N THR A 85 -10.19 21.49 -8.96
CA THR A 85 -9.87 22.88 -9.33
C THR A 85 -10.02 23.13 -10.81
N CYS A 86 -10.06 22.07 -11.62
CA CYS A 86 -10.42 22.19 -13.01
C CYS A 86 -11.93 22.36 -13.07
N VAL A 87 -12.39 23.55 -13.43
CA VAL A 87 -13.74 23.71 -13.98
C VAL A 87 -13.70 23.17 -15.41
N PRO A 88 -14.77 22.51 -15.90
CA PRO A 88 -14.82 22.12 -17.30
C PRO A 88 -14.50 23.31 -18.21
N TYR A 89 -13.78 23.06 -19.29
CA TYR A 89 -13.44 24.11 -20.25
C TYR A 89 -14.71 24.70 -20.88
N ASP A 90 -15.04 25.93 -20.49
CA ASP A 90 -16.07 26.77 -21.09
C ASP A 90 -15.47 27.60 -22.24
N PRO A 91 -15.78 27.30 -23.52
CA PRO A 91 -15.25 28.01 -24.68
C PRO A 91 -15.68 29.48 -24.74
N ASP A 92 -16.74 29.88 -24.03
CA ASP A 92 -17.21 31.27 -23.99
C ASP A 92 -16.46 32.10 -22.93
N LYS A 93 -15.81 31.45 -21.95
CA LYS A 93 -15.12 32.12 -20.83
C LYS A 93 -13.61 31.91 -20.78
N HIS A 94 -13.09 30.86 -21.41
CA HIS A 94 -11.68 30.48 -21.31
C HIS A 94 -10.97 30.62 -22.66
N GLU A 95 -9.73 31.11 -22.64
CA GLU A 95 -8.91 31.22 -23.83
C GLU A 95 -8.27 29.86 -24.18
N ASN A 96 -8.34 29.46 -25.46
CA ASN A 96 -7.87 28.17 -25.97
C ASN A 96 -6.38 27.89 -25.65
N SER A 97 -5.56 28.94 -25.46
CA SER A 97 -4.12 28.84 -25.18
C SER A 97 -3.81 28.32 -23.77
N THR A 98 -4.76 28.38 -22.85
CA THR A 98 -4.61 27.97 -21.43
C THR A 98 -5.27 26.64 -21.08
N ALA A 99 -6.00 26.02 -22.01
CA ALA A 99 -6.65 24.72 -21.76
C ALA A 99 -5.58 23.62 -21.60
N MET A 100 -5.41 23.11 -20.39
CA MET A 100 -4.60 21.91 -20.18
C MET A 100 -5.36 20.71 -20.75
N CYS A 101 -4.87 20.15 -21.85
CA CYS A 101 -5.46 19.01 -22.54
C CYS A 101 -5.39 17.73 -21.68
N THR A 102 -6.27 17.62 -20.68
CA THR A 102 -6.56 16.36 -20.00
C THR A 102 -8.02 16.05 -20.22
N THR A 103 -8.31 15.23 -21.23
CA THR A 103 -9.67 14.73 -21.46
C THR A 103 -9.92 13.55 -20.53
N LEU A 104 -10.93 13.67 -19.67
CA LEU A 104 -11.40 12.56 -18.83
C LEU A 104 -12.89 12.36 -19.11
N ASN A 105 -13.27 11.15 -19.54
CA ASN A 105 -14.66 10.79 -19.91
C ASN A 105 -15.28 11.77 -20.92
N ASP A 106 -14.55 12.07 -22.01
CA ASP A 106 -14.97 12.98 -23.10
C ASP A 106 -15.24 14.44 -22.70
N VAL A 107 -14.95 14.81 -21.45
CA VAL A 107 -15.01 16.19 -20.96
C VAL A 107 -13.60 16.79 -20.96
N LYS A 108 -13.45 17.97 -21.56
CA LYS A 108 -12.23 18.77 -21.50
C LYS A 108 -12.22 19.59 -20.21
N TRP A 109 -11.10 19.52 -19.50
CA TRP A 109 -10.86 20.19 -18.23
C TRP A 109 -9.82 21.32 -18.38
#